data_AF-A0A365NA92-F1
#
_entry.id   AF-A0A365NA92-F1
#
_cell.length_a   1.000
_cell.length_b   1.000
_cell.length_c   1.000
_cell.angle_alpha   90.00
_cell.angle_beta   90.00
_cell.angle_gamma   90.00
#
_symmetry.space_group_name_H-M   'P 1'
#
loop_
_entity.id
_entity.type
_entity.pdbx_description
1 polymer ?
#
loop_
_entity_poly.entity_id
_entity_poly.type
_entity_poly.pdbx_seq_one_letter_code
_entity_poly.pdbx_strand_id
1 'polypeptide(L)'
;MTLPKAANYEDEMREAWGYRFKWTKDHQTPEQYDYLKHSCDTLGEDCGFNVNTVFRRMLETTIYFIDVTESVDSLKFGGRGFASCMKVRFLHGTVRHRILQLAAKRPSYFSVEKLGIPINDLDSIGTIAVNCATIIWQSLPRQGIHMREQEIRDYVALWRLIAYYMGTPTDFFSSPAKARAIMESLYLHEYNPSSRSKEHAQNIIIAMSDTAPSYASKPYLEATARWLNGDPLADALGIGRPSRYYTVLAAGQCMLFMIVYYVCRDIPVLDRAQIGSFRRNVRDYINNPELGLDHRSAFNFKYLPKSDESKQQGEGRTLAKTKKMVLWTADRKALAVVLILVGSLATTTWAAFKLAKFGVDMGFDIMRNF
;
A
#
# COMPACT_ATOMS: atom_id res chain seq x y z
N MET A 1 -10.28 -9.24 44.28
CA MET A 1 -9.31 -8.80 43.25
C MET A 1 -9.99 -7.70 42.46
N THR A 2 -9.70 -6.45 42.79
CA THR A 2 -10.22 -5.28 42.08
C THR A 2 -9.75 -5.31 40.63
N LEU A 3 -10.69 -5.24 39.67
CA LEU A 3 -10.37 -4.99 38.27
C LEU A 3 -9.41 -3.79 38.20
N PRO A 4 -8.30 -3.86 37.43
CA PRO A 4 -7.46 -2.69 37.26
C PRO A 4 -8.34 -1.56 36.71
N LYS A 5 -8.33 -0.40 37.39
CA LYS A 5 -8.93 0.81 36.87
C LYS A 5 -8.38 0.99 35.46
N ALA A 6 -9.25 1.05 34.45
CA ALA A 6 -8.86 1.43 33.10
C ALA A 6 -8.07 2.74 33.24
N ALA A 7 -6.75 2.67 33.08
CA ALA A 7 -5.94 3.87 33.07
C ALA A 7 -6.47 4.71 31.92
N ASN A 8 -6.88 5.92 32.22
CA ASN A 8 -7.57 6.79 31.27
C ASN A 8 -6.49 7.34 30.32
N TYR A 9 -6.07 6.52 29.35
CA TYR A 9 -5.07 6.85 28.33
C TYR A 9 -5.64 7.77 27.25
N GLU A 10 -6.91 8.18 27.36
CA GLU A 10 -7.48 9.18 26.47
C GLU A 10 -6.58 10.41 26.43
N ASP A 11 -6.31 10.85 25.22
CA ASP A 11 -5.53 12.04 24.93
C ASP A 11 -4.00 11.95 25.06
N GLU A 12 -3.44 10.78 25.38
CA GLU A 12 -2.00 10.57 25.37
C GLU A 12 -1.46 10.49 23.92
N MET A 13 -0.34 11.17 23.67
CA MET A 13 0.38 11.06 22.40
C MET A 13 1.17 9.76 22.34
N ARG A 14 0.97 8.99 21.27
CA ARG A 14 1.68 7.75 20.97
C ARG A 14 2.45 7.90 19.66
N GLU A 15 3.51 7.11 19.52
CA GLU A 15 4.28 7.01 18.29
C GLU A 15 4.56 5.54 17.99
N ALA A 16 4.30 5.14 16.74
CA ALA A 16 4.68 3.85 16.21
C ALA A 16 5.25 4.05 14.81
N TRP A 17 6.47 3.56 14.55
CA TRP A 17 7.05 3.53 13.20
C TRP A 17 7.12 4.89 12.48
N GLY A 18 7.39 5.97 13.22
CA GLY A 18 7.40 7.34 12.68
C GLY A 18 6.01 7.88 12.32
N TYR A 19 4.96 7.29 12.88
CA TYR A 19 3.58 7.76 12.82
C TYR A 19 3.13 8.15 14.24
N ARG A 20 2.72 9.41 14.42
CA ARG A 20 2.30 9.96 15.72
C ARG A 20 0.79 10.18 15.73
N PHE A 21 0.15 9.80 16.83
CA PHE A 21 -1.30 9.90 16.98
C PHE A 21 -1.70 10.09 18.44
N LYS A 22 -2.95 10.48 18.64
CA LYS A 22 -3.55 10.71 19.96
C LYS A 22 -4.46 9.53 20.28
N TRP A 23 -4.23 8.88 21.42
CA TRP A 23 -5.03 7.73 21.84
C TRP A 23 -6.47 8.15 22.18
N THR A 24 -7.44 7.30 21.84
CA THR A 24 -8.88 7.54 22.04
C THR A 24 -9.57 6.29 22.57
N LYS A 25 -10.79 6.42 23.09
CA LYS A 25 -11.62 5.26 23.51
C LYS A 25 -11.90 4.20 22.44
N ASP A 26 -11.77 4.54 21.15
CA ASP A 26 -12.00 3.59 20.07
C ASP A 26 -10.79 2.68 19.84
N HIS A 27 -9.61 3.07 20.35
CA HIS A 27 -8.40 2.25 20.27
C HIS A 27 -8.53 1.00 21.14
N GLN A 28 -7.90 -0.06 20.67
CA GLN A 28 -7.86 -1.35 21.33
C GLN A 28 -6.45 -1.63 21.87
N THR A 29 -6.36 -2.13 23.10
CA THR A 29 -5.16 -2.77 23.66
C THR A 29 -5.11 -4.25 23.22
N PRO A 30 -3.93 -4.91 23.30
CA PRO A 30 -3.81 -6.32 22.95
C PRO A 30 -4.84 -7.21 23.65
N GLU A 31 -5.07 -6.99 24.95
CA GLU A 31 -6.02 -7.78 25.75
C GLU A 31 -7.46 -7.66 25.23
N GLN A 32 -7.81 -6.54 24.58
CA GLN A 32 -9.15 -6.29 24.06
C GLN A 32 -9.41 -6.99 22.73
N TYR A 33 -8.38 -7.31 21.95
CA TYR A 33 -8.55 -7.96 20.64
C TYR A 33 -7.86 -9.32 20.51
N ASP A 34 -7.07 -9.76 21.50
CA ASP A 34 -6.29 -11.02 21.41
C ASP A 34 -7.17 -12.26 21.17
N TYR A 35 -8.43 -12.24 21.61
CA TYR A 35 -9.38 -13.30 21.29
C TYR A 35 -9.59 -13.48 19.77
N LEU A 36 -9.41 -12.40 18.98
CA LEU A 36 -9.51 -12.42 17.53
C LEU A 36 -8.36 -13.17 16.86
N LYS A 37 -7.26 -13.44 17.57
CA LYS A 37 -6.18 -14.34 17.09
C LYS A 37 -6.67 -15.80 17.05
N HIS A 38 -7.66 -16.13 17.89
CA HIS A 38 -8.21 -17.48 18.03
C HIS A 38 -9.59 -17.63 17.38
N SER A 39 -10.16 -16.56 16.82
CA SER A 39 -11.33 -16.63 15.96
C SER A 39 -10.94 -16.44 14.51
N CYS A 40 -11.75 -17.00 13.63
CA CYS A 40 -11.65 -16.77 12.20
C CYS A 40 -13.03 -16.99 11.60
N ASP A 41 -13.25 -16.49 10.40
CA ASP A 41 -14.34 -16.98 9.57
C ASP A 41 -14.21 -18.50 9.31
N THR A 42 -15.25 -19.19 8.85
CA THR A 42 -15.09 -20.59 8.46
C THR A 42 -14.38 -20.65 7.11
N LEU A 43 -13.21 -21.30 7.07
CA LEU A 43 -12.27 -21.50 5.94
C LEU A 43 -11.11 -20.42 5.94
N GLY A 44 -9.78 -20.79 5.92
CA GLY A 44 -8.54 -19.89 6.02
C GLY A 44 -7.28 -20.19 5.16
N GLU A 45 -6.00 -19.83 5.54
CA GLU A 45 -4.62 -19.90 4.87
C GLU A 45 -3.42 -20.81 5.31
N ASP A 46 -2.46 -21.30 4.44
CA ASP A 46 -1.05 -20.87 4.04
C ASP A 46 -0.67 -20.53 2.57
N CYS A 47 0.15 -19.49 2.36
CA CYS A 47 0.70 -19.20 1.04
C CYS A 47 2.17 -18.72 1.08
N GLY A 48 3.11 -19.50 0.54
CA GLY A 48 4.56 -19.17 0.51
C GLY A 48 5.00 -18.08 -0.49
N PHE A 49 5.85 -17.14 -0.03
CA PHE A 49 6.30 -15.96 -0.78
C PHE A 49 7.79 -16.02 -1.21
N ASN A 50 8.09 -16.75 -2.29
CA ASN A 50 9.39 -16.73 -2.96
C ASN A 50 9.43 -15.61 -4.03
N VAL A 51 10.60 -15.07 -4.38
CA VAL A 51 10.80 -14.09 -5.48
C VAL A 51 10.05 -14.44 -6.77
N ASN A 52 10.02 -15.73 -7.16
CA ASN A 52 9.32 -16.15 -8.39
C ASN A 52 7.79 -16.16 -8.26
N THR A 53 7.25 -16.32 -7.05
CA THR A 53 5.80 -16.33 -6.80
C THR A 53 5.29 -14.96 -6.37
N VAL A 54 6.11 -14.13 -5.73
CA VAL A 54 5.69 -12.83 -5.18
C VAL A 54 5.29 -11.87 -6.28
N PHE A 55 5.99 -11.83 -7.43
CA PHE A 55 5.58 -10.99 -8.57
C PHE A 55 4.14 -11.29 -9.01
N ARG A 56 3.84 -12.57 -9.25
CA ARG A 56 2.50 -13.02 -9.63
C ARG A 56 1.47 -12.64 -8.58
N ARG A 57 1.77 -12.85 -7.30
CA ARG A 57 0.87 -12.51 -6.19
C ARG A 57 0.60 -11.01 -6.09
N MET A 58 1.61 -10.18 -6.30
CA MET A 58 1.43 -8.71 -6.35
C MET A 58 0.50 -8.31 -7.50
N LEU A 59 0.60 -8.97 -8.66
CA LEU A 59 -0.33 -8.74 -9.77
C LEU A 59 -1.75 -9.25 -9.46
N GLU A 60 -1.88 -10.41 -8.80
CA GLU A 60 -3.18 -10.95 -8.37
C GLU A 60 -3.88 -10.01 -7.39
N THR A 61 -3.14 -9.47 -6.42
CA THR A 61 -3.64 -8.42 -5.52
C THR A 61 -4.03 -7.16 -6.30
N THR A 62 -3.20 -6.72 -7.26
CA THR A 62 -3.52 -5.55 -8.12
C THR A 62 -4.82 -5.75 -8.88
N ILE A 63 -5.05 -6.94 -9.45
CA ILE A 63 -6.29 -7.32 -10.14
C ILE A 63 -7.48 -7.24 -9.18
N TYR A 64 -7.33 -7.77 -7.97
CA TYR A 64 -8.36 -7.69 -6.94
C TYR A 64 -8.76 -6.23 -6.67
N PHE A 65 -7.80 -5.32 -6.46
CA PHE A 65 -8.08 -3.89 -6.25
C PHE A 65 -8.86 -3.28 -7.41
N ILE A 66 -8.50 -3.60 -8.65
CA ILE A 66 -9.20 -3.06 -9.81
C ILE A 66 -10.64 -3.54 -9.85
N ASP A 67 -10.86 -4.84 -9.64
CA ASP A 67 -12.20 -5.41 -9.68
C ASP A 67 -13.10 -4.78 -8.59
N VAL A 68 -12.59 -4.58 -7.37
CA VAL A 68 -13.38 -4.01 -6.27
C VAL A 68 -13.51 -2.48 -6.31
N THR A 69 -12.68 -1.77 -7.08
CA THR A 69 -12.74 -0.29 -7.22
C THR A 69 -13.27 0.20 -8.58
N GLU A 70 -13.66 -0.73 -9.47
CA GLU A 70 -14.07 -0.38 -10.83
C GLU A 70 -15.36 0.45 -10.88
N SER A 71 -16.40 -0.01 -10.20
CA SER A 71 -17.70 0.65 -10.12
C SER A 71 -18.55 0.06 -9.01
N VAL A 72 -19.63 0.75 -8.65
CA VAL A 72 -20.65 0.23 -7.72
C VAL A 72 -21.24 -1.08 -8.25
N ASP A 73 -21.50 -1.19 -9.56
CA ASP A 73 -22.05 -2.41 -10.17
C ASP A 73 -21.08 -3.59 -10.08
N SER A 74 -19.76 -3.34 -10.07
CA SER A 74 -18.77 -4.40 -9.84
C SER A 74 -18.88 -5.00 -8.43
N LEU A 75 -19.28 -4.22 -7.43
CA LEU A 75 -19.42 -4.65 -6.04
C LEU A 75 -20.80 -5.19 -5.67
N LYS A 76 -21.82 -4.95 -6.50
CA LYS A 76 -23.13 -5.57 -6.31
C LYS A 76 -23.04 -7.07 -6.48
N PHE A 77 -24.01 -7.79 -5.92
CA PHE A 77 -24.11 -9.24 -6.09
C PHE A 77 -24.08 -9.63 -7.58
N GLY A 78 -23.25 -10.61 -7.93
CA GLY A 78 -22.99 -11.02 -9.31
C GLY A 78 -22.00 -10.14 -10.09
N GLY A 79 -21.60 -8.99 -9.54
CA GLY A 79 -20.55 -8.14 -10.07
C GLY A 79 -19.15 -8.76 -9.95
N ARG A 80 -18.19 -8.23 -10.71
CA ARG A 80 -16.83 -8.77 -10.75
C ARG A 80 -16.09 -8.62 -9.43
N GLY A 81 -16.14 -7.44 -8.82
CA GLY A 81 -15.57 -7.16 -7.50
C GLY A 81 -16.15 -8.09 -6.43
N PHE A 82 -17.48 -8.27 -6.42
CA PHE A 82 -18.14 -9.24 -5.54
C PHE A 82 -17.60 -10.67 -5.75
N ALA A 83 -17.55 -11.13 -6.99
CA ALA A 83 -17.02 -12.46 -7.31
C ALA A 83 -15.55 -12.61 -6.90
N SER A 84 -14.73 -11.56 -7.07
CA SER A 84 -13.33 -11.55 -6.64
C SER A 84 -13.20 -11.63 -5.12
N CYS A 85 -14.02 -10.90 -4.34
CA CYS A 85 -14.08 -11.07 -2.88
C CYS A 85 -14.41 -12.51 -2.49
N MET A 86 -15.44 -13.11 -3.08
CA MET A 86 -15.81 -14.50 -2.76
C MET A 86 -14.70 -15.51 -3.10
N LYS A 87 -14.01 -15.33 -4.23
CA LYS A 87 -12.87 -16.19 -4.61
C LYS A 87 -11.73 -16.07 -3.62
N VAL A 88 -11.34 -14.87 -3.24
CA VAL A 88 -10.25 -14.66 -2.28
C VAL A 88 -10.66 -15.20 -0.91
N ARG A 89 -11.92 -15.04 -0.48
CA ARG A 89 -12.42 -15.66 0.75
C ARG A 89 -12.34 -17.18 0.74
N PHE A 90 -12.70 -17.84 -0.36
CA PHE A 90 -12.54 -19.30 -0.48
C PHE A 90 -11.07 -19.73 -0.61
N LEU A 91 -10.21 -18.87 -1.18
CA LEU A 91 -8.76 -19.08 -1.24
C LEU A 91 -8.14 -19.01 0.15
N HIS A 92 -8.42 -17.94 0.88
CA HIS A 92 -8.30 -17.87 2.33
C HIS A 92 -9.23 -18.90 2.97
N GLY A 93 -9.61 -19.99 2.34
CA GLY A 93 -10.54 -20.96 2.85
C GLY A 93 -9.86 -22.31 3.05
N THR A 94 -9.43 -22.75 1.89
CA THR A 94 -8.72 -23.98 1.59
C THR A 94 -7.38 -24.07 2.30
N VAL A 95 -6.80 -22.92 2.59
CA VAL A 95 -5.38 -22.77 2.82
C VAL A 95 -5.07 -22.95 4.35
N ARG A 96 -5.97 -22.66 5.31
CA ARG A 96 -5.93 -22.78 6.81
C ARG A 96 -6.29 -24.16 7.16
N HIS A 97 -7.28 -24.70 6.45
CA HIS A 97 -7.48 -26.13 6.47
C HIS A 97 -6.15 -26.84 6.17
N ARG A 98 -5.40 -26.36 5.18
CA ARG A 98 -4.09 -26.92 4.85
C ARG A 98 -2.99 -26.63 5.88
N ILE A 99 -2.83 -25.41 6.42
CA ILE A 99 -1.85 -25.17 7.51
C ILE A 99 -2.18 -26.05 8.70
N LEU A 100 -3.44 -26.07 9.13
CA LEU A 100 -3.83 -26.82 10.31
C LEU A 100 -3.56 -28.32 10.10
N GLN A 101 -3.81 -28.86 8.91
CA GLN A 101 -3.38 -30.22 8.57
C GLN A 101 -1.86 -30.41 8.62
N LEU A 102 -1.07 -29.46 8.11
CA LEU A 102 0.39 -29.52 8.14
C LEU A 102 0.94 -29.39 9.56
N ALA A 103 0.39 -28.48 10.37
CA ALA A 103 0.73 -28.27 11.77
C ALA A 103 0.40 -29.51 12.62
N ALA A 104 -0.73 -30.17 12.35
CA ALA A 104 -1.09 -31.43 13.01
C ALA A 104 -0.10 -32.55 12.67
N LYS A 105 0.42 -32.60 11.44
CA LYS A 105 1.42 -33.60 11.01
C LYS A 105 2.85 -33.26 11.41
N ARG A 106 3.18 -31.96 11.45
CA ARG A 106 4.51 -31.40 11.76
C ARG A 106 4.31 -30.19 12.67
N PRO A 107 4.27 -30.37 14.00
CA PRO A 107 4.05 -29.26 14.95
C PRO A 107 5.08 -28.13 14.88
N SER A 108 6.29 -28.41 14.35
CA SER A 108 7.31 -27.39 14.12
C SER A 108 7.04 -26.47 12.92
N TYR A 109 6.06 -26.80 12.07
CA TYR A 109 5.71 -26.01 10.89
C TYR A 109 4.98 -24.71 11.24
N PHE A 110 3.97 -24.78 12.10
CA PHE A 110 3.16 -23.65 12.54
C PHE A 110 2.62 -23.89 13.96
N SER A 111 2.75 -22.90 14.83
CA SER A 111 2.28 -22.98 16.23
C SER A 111 0.96 -22.24 16.39
N VAL A 112 -0.14 -23.00 16.41
CA VAL A 112 -1.50 -22.46 16.66
C VAL A 112 -1.62 -21.86 18.06
N GLU A 113 -0.90 -22.42 19.03
CA GLU A 113 -0.87 -21.89 20.41
C GLU A 113 -0.30 -20.46 20.45
N LYS A 114 0.81 -20.21 19.75
CA LYS A 114 1.50 -18.91 19.79
C LYS A 114 0.95 -17.89 18.80
N LEU A 115 0.52 -18.35 17.62
CA LEU A 115 0.14 -17.49 16.50
C LEU A 115 -1.36 -17.47 16.25
N GLY A 116 -2.13 -18.23 17.01
CA GLY A 116 -3.56 -18.37 16.80
C GLY A 116 -3.90 -19.17 15.54
N ILE A 117 -5.12 -18.98 15.04
CA ILE A 117 -5.57 -19.61 13.80
C ILE A 117 -4.96 -18.84 12.61
N PRO A 118 -4.46 -19.51 11.56
CA PRO A 118 -3.97 -18.81 10.36
C PRO A 118 -5.06 -18.04 9.62
N ILE A 119 -4.79 -16.80 9.16
CA ILE A 119 -5.83 -15.82 8.77
C ILE A 119 -6.89 -15.82 9.86
N ASN A 120 -6.52 -15.39 11.04
CA ASN A 120 -7.53 -15.14 12.04
C ASN A 120 -8.27 -13.83 11.72
N ASP A 121 -9.27 -13.50 12.53
CA ASP A 121 -10.02 -12.27 12.35
C ASP A 121 -9.13 -11.04 12.53
N LEU A 122 -8.13 -11.09 13.41
CA LEU A 122 -7.18 -9.99 13.62
C LEU A 122 -6.31 -9.75 12.38
N ASP A 123 -5.75 -10.80 11.77
CA ASP A 123 -4.98 -10.72 10.52
C ASP A 123 -5.83 -10.13 9.39
N SER A 124 -7.09 -10.54 9.33
CA SER A 124 -8.06 -10.07 8.34
C SER A 124 -8.39 -8.59 8.54
N ILE A 125 -8.63 -8.18 9.79
CA ILE A 125 -8.83 -6.78 10.17
C ILE A 125 -7.59 -5.95 9.82
N GLY A 126 -6.39 -6.44 10.13
CA GLY A 126 -5.14 -5.76 9.79
C GLY A 126 -4.97 -5.58 8.29
N THR A 127 -5.31 -6.60 7.50
CA THR A 127 -5.29 -6.50 6.04
C THR A 127 -6.30 -5.47 5.52
N ILE A 128 -7.53 -5.44 6.04
CA ILE A 128 -8.51 -4.38 5.68
C ILE A 128 -8.01 -3.00 6.12
N ALA A 129 -7.44 -2.86 7.32
CA ALA A 129 -6.92 -1.60 7.85
C ALA A 129 -5.78 -1.04 6.98
N VAL A 130 -4.83 -1.88 6.55
CA VAL A 130 -3.74 -1.48 5.64
C VAL A 130 -4.28 -0.96 4.30
N ASN A 131 -5.37 -1.54 3.80
CA ASN A 131 -5.94 -1.18 2.50
C ASN A 131 -7.00 -0.07 2.58
N CYS A 132 -7.48 0.25 3.79
CA CYS A 132 -8.44 1.30 4.06
C CYS A 132 -7.78 2.48 4.77
N ALA A 133 -7.53 2.30 6.07
CA ALA A 133 -7.13 3.34 7.00
C ALA A 133 -5.70 3.83 6.76
N THR A 134 -4.75 2.91 6.56
CA THR A 134 -3.34 3.28 6.28
C THR A 134 -3.23 4.15 5.03
N ILE A 135 -4.04 3.90 4.00
CA ILE A 135 -4.06 4.72 2.80
C ILE A 135 -4.50 6.17 3.12
N ILE A 136 -5.61 6.31 3.86
CA ILE A 136 -6.19 7.61 4.22
C ILE A 136 -5.25 8.42 5.12
N TRP A 137 -4.74 7.82 6.20
CA TRP A 137 -4.09 8.56 7.29
C TRP A 137 -2.56 8.49 7.29
N GLN A 138 -1.94 7.59 6.54
CA GLN A 138 -0.48 7.54 6.39
C GLN A 138 -0.03 7.74 4.94
N SER A 139 -0.47 6.88 4.02
CA SER A 139 0.14 6.81 2.68
C SER A 139 -0.13 8.05 1.83
N LEU A 140 -1.37 8.54 1.78
CA LEU A 140 -1.70 9.76 1.04
C LEU A 140 -1.10 11.02 1.70
N PRO A 141 -1.19 11.22 3.03
CA PRO A 141 -0.54 12.36 3.68
C PRO A 141 0.99 12.39 3.52
N ARG A 142 1.67 11.24 3.55
CA ARG A 142 3.12 11.17 3.25
C ARG A 142 3.45 11.54 1.80
N GLN A 143 2.46 11.54 0.91
CA GLN A 143 2.58 12.06 -0.46
C GLN A 143 2.00 13.48 -0.60
N GLY A 144 1.63 14.16 0.49
CA GLY A 144 1.04 15.50 0.50
C GLY A 144 -0.42 15.57 0.03
N ILE A 145 -1.09 14.43 -0.09
CA ILE A 145 -2.49 14.32 -0.52
C ILE A 145 -3.39 14.16 0.70
N HIS A 146 -4.40 15.01 0.82
CA HIS A 146 -5.39 14.96 1.90
C HIS A 146 -6.79 14.85 1.33
N MET A 147 -7.48 13.75 1.65
CA MET A 147 -8.85 13.48 1.21
C MET A 147 -9.85 14.42 1.90
N ARG A 148 -10.97 14.68 1.23
CA ARG A 148 -12.13 15.37 1.81
C ARG A 148 -12.89 14.43 2.75
N GLU A 149 -13.58 14.99 3.73
CA GLU A 149 -14.40 14.22 4.68
C GLU A 149 -15.39 13.25 4.01
N GLN A 150 -16.00 13.65 2.90
CA GLN A 150 -16.89 12.77 2.14
C GLN A 150 -16.12 11.61 1.48
N GLU A 151 -14.97 11.89 0.86
CA GLU A 151 -14.13 10.87 0.23
C GLU A 151 -13.66 9.84 1.27
N ILE A 152 -13.34 10.29 2.48
CA ILE A 152 -12.97 9.43 3.61
C ILE A 152 -14.14 8.52 3.99
N ARG A 153 -15.34 9.08 4.17
CA ARG A 153 -16.55 8.28 4.49
C ARG A 153 -16.86 7.25 3.42
N ASP A 154 -16.77 7.64 2.15
CA ASP A 154 -17.06 6.75 1.01
C ASP A 154 -16.03 5.62 0.91
N TYR A 155 -14.74 5.92 1.10
CA TYR A 155 -13.67 4.92 1.06
C TYR A 155 -13.75 3.95 2.24
N VAL A 156 -14.05 4.43 3.45
CA VAL A 156 -14.29 3.58 4.61
C VAL A 156 -15.52 2.69 4.40
N ALA A 157 -16.61 3.23 3.84
CA ALA A 157 -17.80 2.45 3.53
C ALA A 157 -17.53 1.35 2.49
N LEU A 158 -16.75 1.66 1.45
CA LEU A 158 -16.29 0.69 0.46
C LEU A 158 -15.54 -0.46 1.12
N TRP A 159 -14.53 -0.16 1.94
CA TRP A 159 -13.74 -1.20 2.60
C TRP A 159 -14.49 -1.96 3.69
N ARG A 160 -15.46 -1.33 4.34
CA ARG A 160 -16.38 -2.03 5.25
C ARG A 160 -17.26 -3.05 4.50
N LEU A 161 -17.73 -2.72 3.29
CA LEU A 161 -18.47 -3.67 2.45
C LEU A 161 -17.56 -4.81 1.98
N ILE A 162 -16.32 -4.50 1.59
CA ILE A 162 -15.33 -5.52 1.22
C ILE A 162 -15.05 -6.44 2.41
N ALA A 163 -14.84 -5.90 3.61
CA ALA A 163 -14.66 -6.65 4.84
C ALA A 163 -15.84 -7.61 5.09
N TYR A 164 -17.08 -7.14 4.90
CA TYR A 164 -18.27 -7.98 4.99
C TYR A 164 -18.23 -9.16 4.00
N TYR A 165 -17.95 -8.91 2.72
CA TYR A 165 -17.85 -9.98 1.72
C TYR A 165 -16.73 -10.97 2.03
N MET A 166 -15.59 -10.47 2.50
CA MET A 166 -14.42 -11.26 2.91
C MET A 166 -14.63 -12.04 4.21
N GLY A 167 -15.71 -11.81 4.96
CA GLY A 167 -15.96 -12.47 6.24
C GLY A 167 -15.24 -11.84 7.44
N THR A 168 -14.65 -10.67 7.27
CA THR A 168 -13.92 -9.94 8.32
C THR A 168 -14.87 -9.14 9.22
N PRO A 169 -14.64 -9.07 10.55
CA PRO A 169 -15.43 -8.22 11.44
C PRO A 169 -15.49 -6.76 10.98
N THR A 170 -16.70 -6.22 10.84
CA THR A 170 -16.92 -4.91 10.20
C THR A 170 -17.05 -3.74 11.16
N ASP A 171 -17.21 -4.00 12.46
CA ASP A 171 -17.48 -2.96 13.45
C ASP A 171 -16.30 -2.00 13.64
N PHE A 172 -15.08 -2.48 13.45
CA PHE A 172 -13.85 -1.69 13.42
C PHE A 172 -13.83 -0.66 12.27
N PHE A 173 -14.65 -0.86 11.24
CA PHE A 173 -14.76 0.01 10.07
C PHE A 173 -16.12 0.72 10.01
N SER A 174 -16.90 0.70 11.10
CA SER A 174 -18.24 1.31 11.15
C SER A 174 -18.23 2.84 11.08
N SER A 175 -17.08 3.47 11.35
CA SER A 175 -16.84 4.90 11.16
C SER A 175 -15.38 5.16 10.80
N PRO A 176 -15.06 6.32 10.20
CA PRO A 176 -13.66 6.71 9.97
C PRO A 176 -12.82 6.74 11.25
N ALA A 177 -13.39 7.20 12.37
CA ALA A 177 -12.69 7.24 13.65
C ALA A 177 -12.27 5.84 14.13
N LYS A 178 -13.19 4.86 14.05
CA LYS A 178 -12.88 3.47 14.41
C LYS A 178 -11.88 2.82 13.44
N ALA A 179 -12.01 3.09 12.14
CA ALA A 179 -11.08 2.57 11.13
C ALA A 179 -9.65 3.08 11.37
N ARG A 180 -9.54 4.36 11.75
CA ARG A 180 -8.27 4.97 12.14
C ARG A 180 -7.72 4.36 13.43
N ALA A 181 -8.55 4.25 14.46
CA ALA A 181 -8.14 3.74 15.77
C ALA A 181 -7.63 2.29 15.68
N ILE A 182 -8.29 1.42 14.90
CA ILE A 182 -7.80 0.03 14.73
C ILE A 182 -6.46 -0.02 14.00
N MET A 183 -6.25 0.80 12.98
CA MET A 183 -4.94 0.93 12.31
C MET A 183 -3.85 1.34 13.30
N GLU A 184 -4.12 2.39 14.09
CA GLU A 184 -3.21 2.93 15.09
C GLU A 184 -2.89 1.91 16.20
N SER A 185 -3.89 1.15 16.67
CA SER A 185 -3.72 0.05 17.61
C SER A 185 -2.83 -1.07 17.07
N LEU A 186 -3.04 -1.49 15.83
CA LEU A 186 -2.26 -2.57 15.21
C LEU A 186 -0.81 -2.14 14.94
N TYR A 187 -0.57 -0.88 14.58
CA TYR A 187 0.79 -0.35 14.41
C TYR A 187 1.59 -0.38 15.71
N LEU A 188 0.91 -0.09 16.82
CA LEU A 188 1.57 -0.01 18.12
C LEU A 188 1.91 -1.40 18.66
N HIS A 189 1.06 -2.40 18.41
CA HIS A 189 1.14 -3.67 19.13
C HIS A 189 1.43 -4.90 18.26
N GLU A 190 0.97 -4.94 17.00
CA GLU A 190 1.09 -6.13 16.15
C GLU A 190 2.26 -6.06 15.16
N TYR A 191 2.75 -4.85 14.86
CA TYR A 191 3.89 -4.69 13.98
C TYR A 191 5.17 -5.14 14.70
N ASN A 192 5.62 -6.36 14.41
CA ASN A 192 6.84 -6.94 14.96
C ASN A 192 7.69 -7.57 13.83
N PRO A 193 8.50 -6.77 13.11
CA PRO A 193 9.30 -7.26 12.00
C PRO A 193 10.20 -8.44 12.38
N SER A 194 10.07 -9.55 11.64
CA SER A 194 10.86 -10.77 11.82
C SER A 194 11.90 -10.96 10.72
N SER A 195 12.80 -11.94 10.89
CA SER A 195 13.72 -12.36 9.83
C SER A 195 12.99 -12.73 8.53
N ARG A 196 11.83 -13.39 8.64
CA ARG A 196 10.95 -13.73 7.50
C ARG A 196 10.33 -12.49 6.87
N SER A 197 9.88 -11.53 7.67
CA SER A 197 9.32 -10.26 7.17
C SER A 197 10.35 -9.46 6.38
N LYS A 198 11.61 -9.45 6.84
CA LYS A 198 12.75 -8.84 6.15
C LYS A 198 13.02 -9.52 4.81
N GLU A 199 13.10 -10.85 4.79
CA GLU A 199 13.26 -11.61 3.54
C GLU A 199 12.10 -11.31 2.56
N HIS A 200 10.88 -11.27 3.06
CA HIS A 200 9.70 -10.99 2.25
C HIS A 200 9.74 -9.58 1.62
N ALA A 201 10.07 -8.56 2.41
CA ALA A 201 10.23 -7.19 1.91
C ALA A 201 11.31 -7.09 0.82
N GLN A 202 12.45 -7.77 1.01
CA GLN A 202 13.51 -7.82 0.02
C GLN A 202 13.07 -8.55 -1.25
N ASN A 203 12.35 -9.66 -1.13
CA ASN A 203 11.84 -10.41 -2.27
C ASN A 203 10.85 -9.59 -3.10
N ILE A 204 9.99 -8.77 -2.47
CA ILE A 204 9.12 -7.83 -3.18
C ILE A 204 9.94 -6.81 -3.97
N ILE A 205 10.90 -6.14 -3.31
CA ILE A 205 11.73 -5.11 -3.96
C ILE A 205 12.48 -5.69 -5.16
N ILE A 206 13.07 -6.87 -5.00
CA ILE A 206 13.80 -7.56 -6.07
C ILE A 206 12.86 -7.93 -7.21
N ALA A 207 11.72 -8.56 -6.91
CA ALA A 207 10.76 -9.01 -7.91
C ALA A 207 10.12 -7.86 -8.70
N MET A 208 9.97 -6.68 -8.08
CA MET A 208 9.40 -5.50 -8.73
C MET A 208 10.46 -4.64 -9.46
N SER A 209 11.73 -4.78 -9.10
CA SER A 209 12.81 -4.00 -9.71
C SER A 209 13.00 -4.34 -11.19
N ASP A 210 13.26 -3.31 -11.99
CA ASP A 210 13.54 -3.40 -13.43
C ASP A 210 12.51 -4.21 -14.23
N THR A 211 11.28 -4.29 -13.72
CA THR A 211 10.20 -5.08 -14.29
C THR A 211 9.09 -4.19 -14.83
N ALA A 212 8.43 -4.64 -15.90
CA ALA A 212 7.30 -3.94 -16.50
C ALA A 212 6.15 -3.74 -15.48
N PRO A 213 5.34 -2.66 -15.62
CA PRO A 213 5.38 -1.67 -16.69
C PRO A 213 6.26 -0.46 -16.37
N SER A 214 6.69 -0.31 -15.11
CA SER A 214 7.36 0.89 -14.62
C SER A 214 8.87 0.84 -14.80
N TYR A 215 9.47 -0.36 -14.80
CA TYR A 215 10.93 -0.57 -14.84
C TYR A 215 11.65 0.29 -13.79
N ALA A 216 11.08 0.35 -12.59
CA ALA A 216 11.64 1.09 -11.45
C ALA A 216 12.93 0.43 -10.95
N SER A 217 13.99 1.21 -10.72
CA SER A 217 15.23 0.63 -10.19
C SER A 217 15.07 0.21 -8.73
N LYS A 218 15.86 -0.77 -8.28
CA LYS A 218 15.89 -1.19 -6.87
C LYS A 218 16.13 -0.03 -5.90
N PRO A 219 17.15 0.85 -6.08
CA PRO A 219 17.35 2.00 -5.19
C PRO A 219 16.17 2.97 -5.16
N TYR A 220 15.46 3.16 -6.27
CA TYR A 220 14.27 4.00 -6.31
C TYR A 220 13.09 3.38 -5.56
N LEU A 221 12.88 2.08 -5.70
CA LEU A 221 11.90 1.33 -4.91
C LEU A 221 12.20 1.37 -3.40
N GLU A 222 13.47 1.20 -3.01
CA GLU A 222 13.91 1.32 -1.62
C GLU A 222 13.65 2.73 -1.05
N ALA A 223 13.98 3.78 -1.81
CA ALA A 223 13.72 5.16 -1.40
C ALA A 223 12.22 5.44 -1.24
N THR A 224 11.40 4.95 -2.16
CA THR A 224 9.93 5.11 -2.10
C THR A 224 9.33 4.34 -0.94
N ALA A 225 9.78 3.10 -0.70
CA ALA A 225 9.34 2.29 0.43
C ALA A 225 9.68 2.97 1.76
N ARG A 226 10.88 3.56 1.89
CA ARG A 226 11.28 4.36 3.06
C ARG A 226 10.42 5.59 3.25
N TRP A 227 10.18 6.33 2.17
CA TRP A 227 9.33 7.53 2.19
C TRP A 227 7.93 7.22 2.72
N LEU A 228 7.32 6.13 2.25
CA LEU A 228 5.94 5.78 2.61
C LEU A 228 5.80 5.06 3.94
N ASN A 229 6.79 4.27 4.37
CA ASN A 229 6.72 3.46 5.60
C ASN A 229 7.46 4.09 6.78
N GLY A 230 8.37 5.02 6.54
CA GLY A 230 9.22 5.63 7.56
C GLY A 230 10.51 4.84 7.77
N ASP A 231 11.59 5.55 8.11
CA ASP A 231 12.91 4.95 8.31
C ASP A 231 12.94 3.86 9.39
N PRO A 232 12.27 3.98 10.56
CA PRO A 232 12.33 2.95 11.59
C PRO A 232 11.82 1.58 11.12
N LEU A 233 10.67 1.55 10.44
CA LEU A 233 10.08 0.29 9.94
C LEU A 233 10.90 -0.26 8.77
N ALA A 234 11.38 0.63 7.89
CA ALA A 234 12.22 0.23 6.76
C ALA A 234 13.57 -0.35 7.23
N ASP A 235 14.17 0.19 8.28
CA ASP A 235 15.39 -0.36 8.89
C ASP A 235 15.12 -1.73 9.52
N ALA A 236 14.03 -1.88 10.26
CA ALA A 236 13.62 -3.15 10.86
C ALA A 236 13.34 -4.24 9.81
N LEU A 237 12.78 -3.85 8.66
CA LEU A 237 12.58 -4.74 7.50
C LEU A 237 13.84 -4.92 6.64
N GLY A 238 14.95 -4.28 6.98
CA GLY A 238 16.22 -4.40 6.24
C GLY A 238 16.16 -3.89 4.80
N ILE A 239 15.35 -2.86 4.55
CA ILE A 239 15.29 -2.14 3.27
C ILE A 239 16.58 -1.32 3.11
N GLY A 240 17.18 -1.28 1.91
CA GLY A 240 18.42 -0.53 1.67
C GLY A 240 18.27 0.98 1.91
N ARG A 241 19.38 1.68 2.21
CA ARG A 241 19.45 3.15 2.31
C ARG A 241 20.14 3.71 1.05
N PRO A 242 19.40 3.97 -0.03
CA PRO A 242 19.97 4.50 -1.26
C PRO A 242 20.44 5.95 -1.07
N SER A 243 21.22 6.46 -2.03
CA SER A 243 21.71 7.84 -1.99
C SER A 243 20.56 8.85 -2.01
N ARG A 244 20.82 10.06 -1.51
CA ARG A 244 19.82 11.15 -1.45
C ARG A 244 19.22 11.51 -2.80
N TYR A 245 19.92 11.22 -3.89
CA TYR A 245 19.40 11.32 -5.24
C TYR A 245 18.04 10.61 -5.40
N TYR A 246 17.91 9.36 -4.94
CA TYR A 246 16.67 8.60 -5.05
C TYR A 246 15.57 9.12 -4.11
N THR A 247 15.95 9.71 -2.98
CA THR A 247 15.00 10.44 -2.12
C THR A 247 14.42 11.65 -2.84
N VAL A 248 15.24 12.41 -3.57
CA VAL A 248 14.78 13.55 -4.38
C VAL A 248 13.84 13.07 -5.51
N LEU A 249 14.13 11.94 -6.14
CA LEU A 249 13.23 11.34 -7.14
C LEU A 249 11.87 10.95 -6.53
N ALA A 250 11.88 10.29 -5.36
CA ALA A 250 10.64 9.92 -4.67
C ALA A 250 9.82 11.17 -4.27
N ALA A 251 10.49 12.23 -3.78
CA ALA A 251 9.84 13.52 -3.53
C ALA A 251 9.25 14.13 -4.81
N GLY A 252 9.99 14.06 -5.92
CA GLY A 252 9.53 14.48 -7.26
C GLY A 252 8.24 13.77 -7.70
N GLN A 253 8.19 12.45 -7.53
CA GLN A 253 7.00 11.66 -7.80
C GLN A 253 5.83 12.07 -6.90
N CYS A 254 6.05 12.29 -5.59
CA CYS A 254 5.02 12.76 -4.68
C CYS A 254 4.48 14.12 -5.12
N MET A 255 5.34 15.06 -5.50
CA MET A 255 4.93 16.37 -6.02
C MET A 255 4.08 16.23 -7.29
N LEU A 256 4.45 15.35 -8.23
CA LEU A 256 3.61 15.08 -9.40
C LEU A 256 2.22 14.58 -8.98
N PHE A 257 2.15 13.61 -8.07
CA PHE A 257 0.89 13.07 -7.60
C PHE A 257 0.03 14.14 -6.90
N MET A 258 0.63 15.00 -6.08
CA MET A 258 -0.07 16.15 -5.49
C MET A 258 -0.65 17.06 -6.56
N ILE A 259 0.17 17.49 -7.53
CA ILE A 259 -0.27 18.39 -8.59
C ILE A 259 -1.41 17.78 -9.38
N VAL A 260 -1.25 16.53 -9.85
CA VAL A 260 -2.29 15.82 -10.60
C VAL A 260 -3.56 15.70 -9.77
N TYR A 261 -3.45 15.33 -8.50
CA TYR A 261 -4.58 15.15 -7.61
C TYR A 261 -5.37 16.45 -7.39
N TYR A 262 -4.71 17.54 -7.00
CA TYR A 262 -5.40 18.80 -6.72
C TYR A 262 -5.93 19.46 -8.01
N VAL A 263 -5.24 19.32 -9.15
CA VAL A 263 -5.76 19.77 -10.45
C VAL A 263 -7.00 18.97 -10.86
N CYS A 264 -6.97 17.63 -10.74
CA CYS A 264 -8.14 16.80 -11.08
C CYS A 264 -9.31 17.08 -10.13
N ARG A 265 -9.04 17.30 -8.84
CA ARG A 265 -10.05 17.68 -7.85
C ARG A 265 -10.84 18.92 -8.26
N ASP A 266 -10.15 19.94 -8.79
CA ASP A 266 -10.78 21.21 -9.15
C ASP A 266 -11.37 21.20 -10.57
N ILE A 267 -10.94 20.25 -11.43
CA ILE A 267 -11.34 20.17 -12.84
C ILE A 267 -11.94 18.79 -13.15
N PRO A 268 -13.27 18.61 -12.98
CA PRO A 268 -13.93 17.30 -13.11
C PRO A 268 -13.77 16.59 -14.46
N VAL A 269 -13.53 17.34 -15.54
CA VAL A 269 -13.30 16.76 -16.87
C VAL A 269 -11.93 16.06 -16.92
N LEU A 270 -10.91 16.67 -16.32
CA LEU A 270 -9.57 16.08 -16.22
C LEU A 270 -9.58 14.85 -15.32
N ASP A 271 -10.30 14.92 -14.20
CA ASP A 271 -10.49 13.78 -13.30
C ASP A 271 -11.09 12.56 -14.02
N ARG A 272 -12.22 12.74 -14.70
CA ARG A 272 -12.85 11.66 -15.48
C ARG A 272 -11.94 11.10 -16.57
N ALA A 273 -11.21 11.96 -17.27
CA ALA A 273 -10.27 11.55 -18.30
C ALA A 273 -9.08 10.75 -17.72
N GLN A 274 -8.54 11.21 -16.59
CA GLN A 274 -7.42 10.58 -15.89
C GLN A 274 -7.82 9.21 -15.33
N ILE A 275 -8.96 9.10 -14.66
CA ILE A 275 -9.53 7.82 -14.19
C ILE A 275 -9.76 6.85 -15.36
N GLY A 276 -10.37 7.34 -16.44
CA GLY A 276 -10.63 6.52 -17.64
C GLY A 276 -9.33 6.01 -18.29
N SER A 277 -8.32 6.86 -18.41
CA SER A 277 -7.00 6.50 -18.95
C SER A 277 -6.28 5.48 -18.06
N PHE A 278 -6.24 5.73 -16.74
CA PHE A 278 -5.62 4.84 -15.77
C PHE A 278 -6.25 3.44 -15.82
N ARG A 279 -7.58 3.36 -15.79
CA ARG A 279 -8.32 2.09 -15.85
C ARG A 279 -8.03 1.31 -17.13
N ARG A 280 -7.95 1.99 -18.29
CA ARG A 280 -7.58 1.35 -19.56
C ARG A 280 -6.15 0.81 -19.51
N ASN A 281 -5.17 1.65 -19.17
CA ASN A 281 -3.75 1.24 -19.14
C ASN A 281 -3.50 0.05 -18.22
N VAL A 282 -4.12 0.07 -17.05
CA VAL A 282 -3.99 -1.02 -16.07
C VAL A 282 -4.65 -2.30 -16.58
N ARG A 283 -5.84 -2.20 -17.19
CA ARG A 283 -6.53 -3.35 -17.80
C ARG A 283 -5.71 -3.95 -18.95
N ASP A 284 -5.15 -3.10 -19.81
CA ASP A 284 -4.34 -3.51 -20.96
C ASP A 284 -3.05 -4.19 -20.49
N TYR A 285 -2.40 -3.64 -19.46
CA TYR A 285 -1.21 -4.26 -18.86
C TYR A 285 -1.51 -5.64 -18.25
N ILE A 286 -2.57 -5.76 -17.47
CA ILE A 286 -2.94 -7.03 -16.82
C ILE A 286 -3.27 -8.12 -17.84
N ASN A 287 -4.00 -7.74 -18.89
CA ASN A 287 -4.42 -8.67 -19.93
C ASN A 287 -3.31 -8.92 -20.98
N ASN A 288 -2.13 -8.30 -20.85
CA ASN A 288 -1.01 -8.53 -21.73
C ASN A 288 -0.31 -9.85 -21.37
N PRO A 289 -0.29 -10.87 -22.25
CA PRO A 289 0.30 -12.18 -21.94
C PRO A 289 1.82 -12.13 -21.70
N GLU A 290 2.52 -11.17 -22.31
CA GLU A 290 3.97 -11.03 -22.21
C GLU A 290 4.42 -10.27 -20.95
N LEU A 291 3.62 -9.29 -20.51
CA LEU A 291 4.01 -8.35 -19.45
C LEU A 291 3.22 -8.50 -18.14
N GLY A 292 1.99 -9.02 -18.23
CA GLY A 292 1.04 -9.18 -17.13
C GLY A 292 0.86 -10.65 -16.75
N LEU A 293 -0.39 -11.13 -16.74
CA LEU A 293 -0.70 -12.54 -16.53
C LEU A 293 -1.18 -13.18 -17.83
N ASP A 294 -0.57 -14.32 -18.20
CA ASP A 294 -0.93 -15.16 -19.35
C ASP A 294 -2.42 -15.56 -19.38
N HIS A 295 -3.03 -15.66 -18.19
CA HIS A 295 -4.47 -15.74 -17.99
C HIS A 295 -4.84 -14.97 -16.72
N ARG A 296 -6.00 -14.28 -16.69
CA ARG A 296 -6.50 -13.68 -15.44
C ARG A 296 -6.53 -14.76 -14.36
N SER A 297 -5.87 -14.51 -13.24
CA SER A 297 -5.75 -15.52 -12.20
C SER A 297 -7.13 -15.92 -11.70
N ALA A 298 -7.43 -17.21 -11.79
CA ALA A 298 -8.60 -17.78 -11.14
C ALA A 298 -8.38 -18.02 -9.64
N PHE A 299 -7.28 -17.50 -9.07
CA PHE A 299 -6.82 -17.83 -7.73
C PHE A 299 -6.66 -19.34 -7.55
N ASN A 300 -6.04 -19.99 -8.54
CA ASN A 300 -5.93 -21.44 -8.61
C ASN A 300 -5.24 -22.00 -7.35
N PHE A 301 -5.97 -22.82 -6.59
CA PHE A 301 -5.63 -23.42 -5.28
C PHE A 301 -4.45 -24.44 -5.30
N LYS A 302 -3.41 -24.22 -6.10
CA LYS A 302 -2.42 -25.24 -6.49
C LYS A 302 -1.10 -25.23 -5.71
N TYR A 303 -0.84 -24.29 -4.80
CA TYR A 303 0.46 -24.25 -4.13
C TYR A 303 0.60 -25.41 -3.13
N LEU A 304 1.47 -26.37 -3.43
CA LEU A 304 1.92 -27.41 -2.48
C LEU A 304 3.30 -27.00 -1.94
N PRO A 305 3.47 -26.76 -0.62
CA PRO A 305 4.80 -26.59 -0.03
C PRO A 305 5.60 -27.86 -0.27
N LYS A 306 6.76 -27.76 -0.92
CA LYS A 306 7.70 -28.89 -1.05
C LYS A 306 8.45 -29.04 0.29
N SER A 307 8.69 -30.29 0.69
CA SER A 307 9.22 -30.70 1.99
C SER A 307 10.67 -30.30 2.27
N ASP A 308 11.43 -29.87 1.25
CA ASP A 308 12.84 -29.53 1.40
C ASP A 308 13.05 -28.03 1.39
N GLU A 309 13.32 -27.50 2.58
CA GLU A 309 13.94 -26.20 2.84
C GLU A 309 15.38 -26.18 2.28
N SER A 310 15.51 -26.24 0.96
CA SER A 310 16.71 -25.73 0.30
C SER A 310 16.49 -24.25 0.04
N LYS A 311 17.44 -23.45 0.51
CA LYS A 311 17.59 -22.01 0.27
C LYS A 311 17.55 -21.73 -1.23
N GLN A 312 16.37 -21.67 -1.83
CA GLN A 312 16.19 -21.04 -3.12
C GLN A 312 15.94 -19.56 -2.87
N GLN A 313 17.04 -18.84 -2.62
CA GLN A 313 17.14 -17.45 -3.06
C GLN A 313 16.86 -17.52 -4.56
N GLY A 314 15.61 -17.31 -4.94
CA GLY A 314 15.21 -17.40 -6.33
C GLY A 314 16.03 -16.38 -7.07
N GLU A 315 16.84 -16.81 -8.03
CA GLU A 315 17.24 -15.95 -9.12
C GLU A 315 15.92 -15.35 -9.63
N GLY A 316 15.74 -14.05 -9.38
CA GLY A 316 14.55 -13.33 -9.83
C GLY A 316 14.40 -13.65 -11.30
N ARG A 317 13.17 -14.00 -11.72
CA ARG A 317 12.84 -14.41 -13.09
C ARG A 317 13.88 -13.88 -14.06
N THR A 318 14.55 -14.80 -14.76
CA THR A 318 15.26 -14.50 -15.99
C THR A 318 14.23 -14.08 -17.05
N LEU A 319 13.49 -12.98 -16.81
CA LEU A 319 12.87 -12.12 -17.82
C LEU A 319 13.98 -11.34 -18.56
N ALA A 320 15.15 -11.97 -18.73
CA ALA A 320 16.23 -11.56 -19.59
C ALA A 320 15.86 -11.73 -21.08
N LYS A 321 14.67 -12.22 -21.42
CA LYS A 321 14.16 -12.22 -22.78
C LYS A 321 13.24 -11.03 -23.02
N THR A 322 13.84 -9.85 -22.89
CA THR A 322 13.88 -8.75 -23.87
C THR A 322 14.11 -7.47 -23.09
N LYS A 323 15.37 -7.19 -22.67
CA LYS A 323 15.78 -5.81 -22.37
C LYS A 323 15.73 -5.02 -23.68
N LYS A 324 14.53 -4.68 -24.17
CA LYS A 324 14.40 -3.44 -24.95
C LYS A 324 14.95 -2.36 -24.04
N MET A 325 15.90 -1.54 -24.51
CA MET A 325 16.28 -0.35 -23.76
C MET A 325 15.03 0.48 -23.54
N VAL A 326 14.44 0.39 -22.35
CA VAL A 326 13.30 1.20 -21.99
C VAL A 326 13.86 2.57 -21.63
N LEU A 327 13.71 3.51 -22.56
CA LEU A 327 14.23 4.87 -22.38
C LEU A 327 13.54 5.56 -21.19
N TRP A 328 12.25 5.28 -20.96
CA TRP A 328 11.42 5.92 -19.94
C TRP A 328 11.11 4.99 -18.75
N THR A 329 12.11 4.76 -17.89
CA THR A 329 11.92 4.11 -16.58
C THR A 329 11.19 5.03 -15.60
N ALA A 330 10.64 4.48 -14.51
CA ALA A 330 9.98 5.25 -13.46
C ALA A 330 10.90 6.35 -12.90
N ASP A 331 12.15 6.01 -12.62
CA ASP A 331 13.19 6.90 -12.13
C ASP A 331 13.43 8.09 -13.09
N ARG A 332 13.48 7.83 -14.40
CA ARG A 332 13.69 8.86 -15.42
C ARG A 332 12.48 9.77 -15.58
N LYS A 333 11.26 9.22 -15.44
CA LYS A 333 10.03 10.03 -15.39
C LYS A 333 10.04 10.93 -14.16
N ALA A 334 10.40 10.39 -12.99
CA ALA A 334 10.52 11.17 -11.76
C ALA A 334 11.59 12.27 -11.90
N LEU A 335 12.74 11.95 -12.52
CA LEU A 335 13.79 12.94 -12.78
C LEU A 335 13.29 14.05 -13.72
N ALA A 336 12.59 13.70 -14.81
CA ALA A 336 12.02 14.68 -15.73
C ALA A 336 11.04 15.62 -15.01
N VAL A 337 10.19 15.08 -14.13
CA VAL A 337 9.30 15.89 -13.28
C VAL A 337 10.10 16.86 -12.41
N VAL A 338 11.13 16.38 -11.71
CA VAL A 338 11.97 17.24 -10.86
C VAL A 338 12.60 18.37 -11.68
N LEU A 339 13.16 18.05 -12.85
CA LEU A 339 13.77 19.05 -13.72
C LEU A 339 12.76 20.08 -14.24
N ILE A 340 11.56 19.65 -14.61
CA ILE A 340 10.46 20.55 -15.03
C ILE A 340 10.06 21.48 -13.88
N LEU A 341 9.89 20.94 -12.66
CA LEU A 341 9.48 21.74 -11.50
C LEU A 341 10.57 22.76 -11.12
N VAL A 342 11.83 22.34 -11.07
CA VAL A 342 12.97 23.23 -10.77
C VAL A 342 13.12 24.30 -11.85
N GLY A 343 13.03 23.93 -13.13
CA GLY A 343 13.09 24.87 -14.25
C GLY A 343 11.94 25.89 -14.22
N SER A 344 10.72 25.43 -13.92
CA SER A 344 9.55 26.30 -13.78
C SER A 344 9.73 27.29 -12.62
N LEU A 345 10.19 26.82 -11.45
CA LEU A 345 10.44 27.70 -10.31
C LEU A 345 11.55 28.73 -10.59
N ALA A 346 12.63 28.32 -11.25
CA ALA A 346 13.73 29.21 -11.60
C ALA A 346 13.27 30.30 -12.58
N THR A 347 12.48 29.93 -13.59
CA THR A 347 11.94 30.89 -14.57
C THR A 347 10.93 31.85 -13.95
N THR A 348 10.01 31.39 -13.10
CA THR A 348 9.06 32.27 -12.40
C THR A 348 9.77 33.21 -11.43
N THR A 349 10.76 32.72 -10.69
CA THR A 349 11.55 33.54 -9.76
C THR A 349 12.34 34.61 -10.51
N TRP A 350 12.97 34.23 -11.64
CA TRP A 350 13.70 35.17 -12.48
C TRP A 350 12.77 36.23 -13.10
N ALA A 351 11.59 35.83 -13.59
CA ALA A 351 10.60 36.76 -14.11
C ALA A 351 10.09 37.73 -13.03
N ALA A 352 9.79 37.23 -11.83
CA ALA A 352 9.39 38.06 -10.70
C ALA A 352 10.49 39.05 -10.29
N PHE A 353 11.75 38.60 -10.25
CA PHE A 353 12.89 39.46 -9.99
C PHE A 353 13.05 40.56 -11.06
N LYS A 354 12.88 40.21 -12.35
CA LYS A 354 12.93 41.19 -13.45
C LYS A 354 11.81 42.22 -13.38
N LEU A 355 10.59 41.80 -13.05
CA LEU A 355 9.45 42.70 -12.86
C LEU A 355 9.66 43.63 -11.66
N ALA A 356 10.16 43.09 -10.53
CA ALA A 356 10.47 43.89 -9.35
C ALA A 356 11.56 44.92 -9.66
N LYS A 357 12.64 44.50 -10.35
CA LYS A 357 13.70 45.42 -10.77
C LYS A 357 13.18 46.51 -11.71
N PHE A 358 12.37 46.16 -12.70
CA PHE A 358 11.75 47.13 -13.60
C PHE A 358 10.86 48.13 -12.86
N GLY A 359 10.08 47.68 -11.87
CA GLY A 359 9.28 48.56 -11.02
C GLY A 359 10.12 49.51 -10.16
N VAL A 360 11.26 49.04 -9.62
CA VAL A 360 12.20 49.87 -8.88
C VAL A 360 12.87 50.91 -9.78
N ASP A 361 13.36 50.49 -10.95
CA ASP A 361 14.01 51.38 -11.92
C ASP A 361 13.04 52.48 -12.39
N MET A 362 11.77 52.12 -12.68
CA MET A 362 10.72 53.09 -13.03
C MET A 362 10.38 54.05 -11.88
N GLY A 363 10.39 53.57 -10.62
CA GLY A 363 10.19 54.42 -9.44
C GLY A 363 11.32 55.44 -9.23
N PHE A 364 12.56 55.04 -9.50
CA PHE A 364 13.71 55.95 -9.46
C PHE A 364 13.66 56.98 -10.59
N ASP A 365 13.26 56.60 -11.81
CA ASP A 365 13.11 57.53 -12.93
C ASP A 365 11.97 58.54 -12.70
N ILE A 366 10.87 58.14 -12.06
CA ILE A 366 9.81 59.07 -11.66
C ILE A 366 10.35 60.05 -10.60
N MET A 367 11.05 59.57 -9.57
CA MET A 367 11.63 60.43 -8.52
C MET A 367 12.75 61.35 -9.02
N ARG A 368 13.42 61.02 -10.14
CA ARG A 368 14.44 61.89 -10.77
C ARG A 368 13.85 63.02 -11.61
N ASN A 369 12.58 62.89 -12.02
CA ASN A 369 11.86 63.85 -12.85
C ASN A 369 10.92 64.76 -12.02
N PHE A 370 10.90 64.59 -10.70
CA PHE A 370 10.41 65.55 -9.70
C PHE A 370 11.60 66.27 -9.08
#